data_AF-A0A1Y4N2U0-F1
#
_entry.id   AF-A0A1Y4N2U0-F1
#
_cell.length_a   1.000
_cell.length_b   1.000
_cell.length_c   1.000
_cell.angle_alpha   90.00
_cell.angle_beta   90.00
_cell.angle_gamma   90.00
#
_symmetry.space_group_name_H-M   'P 1'
#
loop_
_entity.id
_entity.type
_entity.pdbx_description
1 polymer ?
#
loop_
_entity_poly.entity_id
_entity_poly.type
_entity_poly.pdbx_seq_one_letter_code
_entity_poly.pdbx_strand_id
1 'polypeptide(L)'
;MKQAEAKGLTPEEKRKQIQDKLIPLRTGLSASVFKAYEKYQRLRQENLKGPLAFCYISYLRSSVIERRPFFQIDLYDQQDRMDFLECCEPWDTDILTGEIYRAYPVAKGIKTNPNEQPDYEIEQRWLIEADDYYKLLGEAMAQLLEQVRLQLPKDAEFYFGEYMDDVVRI
;
A
#
# COMPACT_ATOMS: atom_id res chain seq x y z
N MET A 1 18.16 15.95 -29.18
CA MET A 1 18.61 15.28 -27.94
C MET A 1 17.71 14.09 -27.72
N LYS A 2 18.24 12.86 -27.68
CA LYS A 2 17.46 11.70 -27.22
C LYS A 2 17.22 11.92 -25.72
N GLN A 3 15.96 12.02 -25.29
CA GLN A 3 15.66 11.86 -23.87
C GLN A 3 16.21 10.48 -23.48
N ALA A 4 17.07 10.44 -22.46
CA ALA A 4 17.43 9.18 -21.84
C ALA A 4 16.11 8.56 -21.36
N GLU A 5 15.77 7.37 -21.85
CA GLU A 5 14.63 6.64 -21.31
C GLU A 5 14.87 6.50 -19.81
N ALA A 6 14.01 7.12 -19.00
CA ALA A 6 13.98 6.87 -17.58
C ALA A 6 13.74 5.37 -17.42
N LYS A 7 14.78 4.66 -17.00
CA LYS A 7 14.70 3.22 -16.80
C LYS A 7 14.34 2.99 -15.33
N GLY A 8 13.19 2.38 -15.10
CA GLY A 8 12.79 1.92 -13.77
C GLY A 8 13.82 0.96 -13.18
N LEU A 9 13.76 0.78 -11.86
CA LEU A 9 14.63 -0.14 -11.14
C LEU A 9 14.35 -1.59 -11.54
N THR A 10 15.38 -2.43 -11.56
CA THR A 10 15.19 -3.88 -11.76
C THR A 10 14.48 -4.51 -10.56
N PRO A 11 13.89 -5.70 -10.69
CA PRO A 11 13.30 -6.40 -9.55
C PRO A 11 14.27 -6.62 -8.38
N GLU A 12 15.55 -6.89 -8.66
CA GLU A 12 16.59 -7.05 -7.64
C GLU A 12 16.88 -5.73 -6.90
N GLU A 13 16.93 -4.61 -7.64
CA GLU A 13 17.12 -3.28 -7.06
C GLU A 13 15.91 -2.89 -6.19
N LYS A 14 14.68 -3.15 -6.66
CA LYS A 14 13.46 -2.94 -5.88
C LYS A 14 13.45 -3.79 -4.59
N ARG A 15 13.84 -5.07 -4.67
CA ARG A 15 13.99 -5.96 -3.49
C ARG A 15 15.01 -5.41 -2.51
N LYS A 16 16.19 -5.02 -2.99
CA LYS A 16 17.24 -4.44 -2.15
C LYS A 16 16.73 -3.19 -1.44
N GLN A 17 16.03 -2.33 -2.17
CA GLN A 17 15.47 -1.10 -1.62
C GLN A 17 14.41 -1.37 -0.55
N ILE A 18 13.53 -2.36 -0.73
CA ILE A 18 12.58 -2.81 0.30
C ILE A 18 13.35 -3.28 1.55
N GLN A 19 14.39 -4.08 1.38
CA GLN A 19 15.20 -4.59 2.49
C GLN A 19 15.96 -3.48 3.23
N ASP A 20 16.58 -2.55 2.50
CA ASP A 20 17.26 -1.39 3.06
C ASP A 20 16.29 -0.49 3.87
N LYS A 21 15.01 -0.46 3.47
CA LYS A 21 13.93 0.31 4.09
C LYS A 21 13.01 -0.54 4.98
N LEU A 22 13.40 -1.78 5.32
CA LEU A 22 12.55 -2.71 6.05
C LEU A 22 12.12 -2.16 7.41
N ILE A 23 13.05 -1.54 8.14
CA ILE A 23 12.78 -0.99 9.47
C ILE A 23 11.71 0.13 9.42
N PRO A 24 11.89 1.22 8.65
CA PRO A 24 10.89 2.27 8.59
C PRO A 24 9.55 1.78 8.00
N LEU A 25 9.56 0.87 7.02
CA LEU A 25 8.34 0.26 6.50
C LEU A 25 7.59 -0.52 7.58
N ARG A 26 8.28 -1.36 8.35
CA ARG A 26 7.72 -2.10 9.48
C ARG A 26 7.17 -1.16 10.55
N THR A 27 7.91 -0.12 10.90
CA THR A 27 7.47 0.86 11.90
C THR A 27 6.20 1.58 11.44
N GLY A 28 6.13 2.01 10.17
CA GLY A 28 4.95 2.64 9.59
C GLY A 28 3.74 1.71 9.60
N LEU A 29 3.91 0.46 9.12
CA LEU A 29 2.85 -0.54 9.10
C LEU A 29 2.31 -0.82 10.51
N SER A 30 3.20 -1.12 11.46
CA SER A 30 2.82 -1.37 12.86
C SER A 30 2.04 -0.20 13.45
N ALA A 31 2.48 1.04 13.21
CA ALA A 31 1.80 2.22 13.73
C ALA A 31 0.38 2.35 13.17
N SER A 32 0.19 2.18 11.85
CA SER A 32 -1.13 2.25 11.22
C SER A 32 -2.04 1.12 11.71
N VAL A 33 -1.54 -0.12 11.79
CA VAL A 33 -2.31 -1.25 12.30
C VAL A 33 -2.72 -1.06 13.76
N PHE A 34 -1.81 -0.64 14.64
CA PHE A 34 -2.14 -0.45 16.05
C PHE A 34 -3.11 0.69 16.28
N LYS A 35 -3.04 1.76 15.49
CA LYS A 35 -4.01 2.85 15.53
C LYS A 35 -5.40 2.40 15.06
N ALA A 36 -5.48 1.61 13.97
CA ALA A 36 -6.74 1.00 13.55
C ALA A 36 -7.30 0.05 14.62
N TYR A 37 -6.42 -0.73 15.25
CA TYR A 37 -6.79 -1.68 16.30
C TYR A 37 -7.26 -1.00 17.58
N GLU A 38 -6.68 0.15 17.94
CA GLU A 38 -7.16 0.94 19.07
C GLU A 38 -8.61 1.41 18.85
N LYS A 39 -8.93 1.93 17.66
CA LYS A 39 -10.32 2.27 17.29
C LYS A 39 -11.23 1.05 17.39
N TYR A 40 -10.77 -0.07 16.83
CA TYR A 40 -11.50 -1.34 16.83
C TYR A 40 -11.84 -1.80 18.25
N GLN A 41 -10.88 -1.72 19.18
CA GLN A 41 -11.10 -2.10 20.57
C GLN A 41 -12.08 -1.18 21.31
N ARG A 42 -12.09 0.13 21.02
CA ARG A 42 -13.10 1.04 21.58
C ARG A 42 -14.51 0.63 21.13
N LEU A 43 -14.69 0.37 19.83
CA LEU A 43 -15.98 -0.11 19.32
C LEU A 43 -16.39 -1.47 19.90
N ARG A 44 -15.42 -2.36 20.16
CA ARG A 44 -15.71 -3.62 20.87
C ARG A 44 -16.19 -3.40 22.30
N GLN A 45 -15.57 -2.47 23.03
CA GLN A 45 -15.97 -2.14 24.40
C GLN A 45 -17.40 -1.57 24.45
N GLU A 46 -17.83 -0.92 23.37
CA GLU A 46 -19.20 -0.41 23.18
C GLU A 46 -20.18 -1.47 22.63
N ASN A 47 -19.74 -2.73 22.45
CA ASN A 47 -20.49 -3.82 21.82
C ASN A 47 -20.94 -3.55 20.38
N LEU A 48 -20.22 -2.68 19.67
CA LEU A 48 -20.47 -2.33 18.26
C LEU A 48 -19.67 -3.20 17.28
N LYS A 49 -18.75 -4.04 17.80
CA LYS A 49 -17.86 -4.92 17.03
C LYS A 49 -17.65 -6.23 17.77
N GLY A 50 -17.68 -7.34 17.03
CA GLY A 50 -17.26 -8.67 17.48
C GLY A 50 -15.74 -8.84 17.52
N PRO A 51 -15.25 -10.05 17.87
CA PRO A 51 -13.83 -10.39 17.79
C PRO A 51 -13.21 -10.06 16.43
N LEU A 52 -12.00 -9.49 16.46
CA LEU A 52 -11.26 -9.21 15.23
C LEU A 52 -10.98 -10.51 14.50
N ALA A 53 -11.44 -10.62 13.26
CA ALA A 53 -11.26 -11.79 12.42
C ALA A 53 -10.36 -11.51 11.21
N PHE A 54 -10.35 -10.27 10.70
CA PHE A 54 -9.64 -9.94 9.46
C PHE A 54 -8.88 -8.61 9.55
N CYS A 55 -7.68 -8.58 8.95
CA CYS A 55 -6.86 -7.40 8.72
C CYS A 55 -6.49 -7.35 7.23
N TYR A 56 -7.00 -6.36 6.50
CA TYR A 56 -6.66 -6.13 5.09
C TYR A 56 -5.63 -5.02 4.98
N ILE A 57 -4.64 -5.22 4.12
CA ILE A 57 -3.57 -4.29 3.81
C ILE A 57 -3.60 -4.09 2.30
N SER A 58 -4.35 -3.10 1.86
CA SER A 58 -4.74 -2.98 0.46
C SER A 58 -4.30 -1.67 -0.16
N TYR A 59 -3.99 -1.64 -1.45
CA TYR A 59 -3.70 -0.39 -2.16
C TYR A 59 -4.82 -0.06 -3.15
N LEU A 60 -4.92 1.22 -3.51
CA LEU A 60 -5.84 1.72 -4.52
C LEU A 60 -5.04 2.19 -5.74
N ARG A 61 -5.37 1.73 -6.95
CA ARG A 61 -4.74 2.22 -8.19
C ARG A 61 -4.89 3.73 -8.36
N SER A 62 -6.04 4.28 -7.96
CA SER A 62 -6.27 5.72 -7.97
C SER A 62 -5.26 6.49 -7.12
N SER A 63 -4.85 5.94 -5.97
CA SER A 63 -3.84 6.57 -5.10
C SER A 63 -2.48 6.72 -5.80
N VAL A 64 -2.12 5.78 -6.69
CA VAL A 64 -0.90 5.84 -7.50
C VAL A 64 -1.02 6.95 -8.54
N ILE A 65 -2.15 7.03 -9.25
CA ILE A 65 -2.40 8.07 -10.28
C ILE A 65 -2.41 9.47 -9.65
N GLU A 66 -3.00 9.60 -8.45
CA GLU A 66 -3.05 10.85 -7.68
C GLU A 66 -1.71 11.23 -7.03
N ARG A 67 -0.67 10.39 -7.21
CA ARG A 67 0.68 10.56 -6.64
C ARG A 67 0.67 10.64 -5.11
N ARG A 68 -0.22 9.87 -4.49
CA ARG A 68 -0.35 9.71 -3.05
C ARG A 68 -0.46 8.22 -2.72
N PRO A 69 0.56 7.42 -3.04
CA PRO A 69 0.48 5.99 -2.85
C PRO A 69 0.48 5.66 -1.35
N PHE A 70 -0.59 5.00 -0.92
CA PHE A 70 -0.69 4.46 0.44
C PHE A 70 -1.33 3.08 0.39
N PHE A 71 -1.11 2.31 1.46
CA PHE A 71 -1.90 1.13 1.72
C PHE A 71 -2.97 1.46 2.77
N GLN A 72 -4.22 1.14 2.50
CA GLN A 72 -5.28 1.17 3.49
C GLN A 72 -5.21 -0.08 4.36
N ILE A 73 -5.18 0.14 5.67
CA ILE A 73 -5.33 -0.91 6.67
C ILE A 73 -6.80 -0.93 7.09
N ASP A 74 -7.47 -2.07 6.97
CA ASP A 74 -8.86 -2.25 7.39
C ASP A 74 -9.00 -3.45 8.34
N LEU A 75 -9.74 -3.26 9.43
CA LEU A 75 -9.98 -4.28 10.44
C LEU A 75 -11.48 -4.64 10.55
N TYR A 76 -11.80 -5.93 10.50
CA TYR A 76 -13.18 -6.44 10.50
C TYR A 76 -13.40 -7.64 11.44
N ASP A 77 -14.60 -7.76 12.01
CA ASP A 77 -15.09 -8.95 12.73
C ASP A 77 -15.74 -9.99 11.81
N GLN A 78 -16.22 -9.56 10.64
CA GLN A 78 -16.88 -10.40 9.66
C GLN A 78 -16.24 -10.25 8.29
N GLN A 79 -16.31 -11.32 7.51
CA GLN A 79 -15.86 -11.31 6.13
C GLN A 79 -16.96 -10.62 5.31
N ASP A 80 -16.58 -9.59 4.55
CA ASP A 80 -17.33 -8.94 3.44
C ASP A 80 -16.94 -7.47 3.25
N ARG A 81 -16.03 -6.92 4.08
CA ARG A 81 -15.53 -5.52 3.99
C ARG A 81 -16.64 -4.46 4.06
N MET A 82 -17.86 -4.85 4.41
CA MET A 82 -19.03 -4.00 4.56
C MET A 82 -19.29 -3.81 6.04
N ASP A 83 -18.68 -2.78 6.60
CA ASP A 83 -18.85 -2.43 7.98
C ASP A 83 -19.31 -0.97 8.09
N PHE A 84 -20.40 -0.74 8.83
CA PHE A 84 -20.91 0.61 9.03
C PHE A 84 -19.98 1.46 9.89
N LEU A 85 -19.11 0.83 10.68
CA LEU A 85 -18.16 1.51 11.55
C LEU A 85 -16.74 1.12 11.16
N GLU A 86 -16.16 1.91 10.27
CA GLU A 86 -14.83 1.66 9.72
C GLU A 86 -13.72 1.79 10.77
N CYS A 87 -12.88 0.77 10.83
CA CYS A 87 -11.63 0.79 11.57
C CYS A 87 -10.47 0.79 10.58
N CYS A 88 -10.33 1.92 9.88
CA CYS A 88 -9.33 2.10 8.84
C CYS A 88 -8.24 3.11 9.22
N GLU A 89 -7.03 2.87 8.71
CA GLU A 89 -5.89 3.80 8.78
C GLU A 89 -5.02 3.68 7.53
N PRO A 90 -4.53 4.80 6.96
CA PRO A 90 -3.56 4.75 5.89
C PRO A 90 -2.17 4.40 6.42
N TRP A 91 -1.45 3.59 5.67
CA TRP A 91 -0.02 3.35 5.80
C TRP A 91 0.70 4.03 4.63
N ASP A 92 1.41 5.11 4.94
CA ASP A 92 2.21 5.87 3.99
C ASP A 92 3.40 5.04 3.52
N THR A 93 3.54 4.90 2.20
CA THR A 93 4.64 4.18 1.55
C THR A 93 5.41 5.04 0.54
N ASP A 94 5.35 6.38 0.65
CA ASP A 94 6.09 7.30 -0.21
C ASP A 94 7.61 7.07 -0.16
N ILE A 95 8.12 6.66 1.01
CA ILE A 95 9.50 6.19 1.19
C ILE A 95 9.91 5.11 0.16
N LEU A 96 8.96 4.27 -0.28
CA LEU A 96 9.19 3.22 -1.26
C LEU A 96 8.81 3.69 -2.67
N THR A 97 7.57 4.16 -2.84
CA THR A 97 6.93 4.40 -4.15
C THR A 97 7.12 5.81 -4.68
N GLY A 98 7.56 6.77 -3.85
CA GLY A 98 7.83 8.14 -4.28
C GLY A 98 8.95 8.26 -5.33
N GLU A 99 9.81 7.23 -5.44
CA GLU A 99 10.83 7.16 -6.49
C GLU A 99 10.24 6.96 -7.88
N ILE A 100 9.06 6.33 -8.00
CA ILE A 100 8.36 6.13 -9.27
C ILE A 100 8.04 7.48 -9.92
N TYR A 101 7.49 8.43 -9.15
CA TYR A 101 7.14 9.75 -9.66
C TYR A 101 8.36 10.62 -9.99
N ARG A 102 9.49 10.38 -9.30
CA ARG A 102 10.76 11.04 -9.61
C ARG A 102 11.37 10.53 -10.92
N ALA A 103 11.26 9.22 -11.17
CA ALA A 103 11.73 8.61 -12.41
C ALA A 103 10.89 9.03 -13.62
N TYR A 104 9.57 9.16 -13.44
CA TYR A 104 8.64 9.46 -14.52
C TYR A 104 7.81 10.72 -14.20
N PRO A 105 8.39 11.92 -14.29
CA PRO A 105 7.68 13.14 -13.94
C PRO A 105 6.67 13.54 -15.02
N VAL A 106 5.47 13.94 -14.59
CA VAL A 106 4.48 14.62 -15.45
C VAL A 106 4.57 16.13 -15.23
N ALA A 107 4.72 16.87 -16.33
CA ALA A 107 4.74 18.34 -16.32
C ALA A 107 3.38 18.91 -15.89
N LYS A 108 3.40 20.06 -15.19
CA LYS A 108 2.18 20.80 -14.89
C LYS A 108 1.85 21.74 -16.04
N GLY A 109 0.66 21.63 -16.63
CA GLY A 109 0.14 22.57 -17.62
C GLY A 109 -0.31 21.92 -18.93
N ILE A 110 -0.75 22.75 -19.88
CA ILE A 110 -1.15 22.30 -21.21
C ILE A 110 0.11 21.95 -22.01
N LYS A 111 0.20 20.69 -22.47
CA LYS A 111 1.25 20.25 -23.39
C LYS A 111 1.03 20.92 -24.75
N THR A 112 1.99 21.74 -25.19
CA THR A 112 1.94 22.45 -26.48
C THR A 112 2.80 21.80 -27.55
N ASN A 113 3.66 20.84 -27.17
CA ASN A 113 4.50 20.10 -28.08
C ASN A 113 3.83 18.77 -28.47
N PRO A 114 3.49 18.53 -29.74
CA PRO A 114 2.85 17.29 -30.17
C PRO A 114 3.76 16.06 -30.09
N ASN A 115 5.08 16.23 -29.90
CA ASN A 115 6.02 15.12 -29.65
C ASN A 115 6.22 14.83 -28.16
N GLU A 116 5.52 15.54 -27.27
CA GLU A 116 5.57 15.27 -25.84
C GLU A 116 4.77 14.01 -25.52
N GLN A 117 5.34 13.12 -24.70
CA GLN A 117 4.66 11.89 -24.29
C GLN A 117 3.34 12.23 -23.58
N PRO A 118 2.20 11.61 -23.91
CA PRO A 118 0.93 11.84 -23.23
C PRO A 118 0.97 11.46 -21.74
N ASP A 119 0.19 12.16 -20.90
CA ASP A 119 0.16 11.87 -19.46
C ASP A 119 -0.32 10.45 -19.15
N TYR A 120 -1.29 9.94 -19.89
CA TYR A 120 -1.82 8.59 -19.68
C TYR A 120 -0.76 7.50 -19.86
N GLU A 121 0.25 7.69 -20.73
CA GLU A 121 1.33 6.71 -20.90
C GLU A 121 2.28 6.72 -19.71
N ILE A 122 2.50 7.89 -19.11
CA ILE A 122 3.31 8.04 -17.91
C ILE A 122 2.56 7.45 -16.70
N GLU A 123 1.27 7.71 -16.59
CA GLU A 123 0.40 7.13 -15.55
C GLU A 123 0.35 5.60 -15.64
N GLN A 124 0.24 5.05 -16.87
CA GLN A 124 0.34 3.60 -17.09
C GLN A 124 1.69 3.05 -16.62
N ARG A 125 2.78 3.78 -16.87
CA ARG A 125 4.10 3.39 -16.36
C ARG A 125 4.13 3.39 -14.84
N TRP A 126 3.55 4.39 -14.17
CA TRP A 126 3.48 4.41 -12.70
C TRP A 126 2.75 3.19 -12.14
N LEU A 127 1.61 2.81 -12.74
CA LEU A 127 0.85 1.64 -12.32
C LEU A 127 1.67 0.36 -12.46
N ILE A 128 2.35 0.15 -13.59
CA ILE A 128 3.21 -1.03 -13.81
C ILE A 128 4.33 -1.09 -12.75
N GLU A 129 4.99 0.05 -12.50
CA GLU A 129 6.09 0.12 -11.54
C GLU A 129 5.60 -0.12 -10.10
N ALA A 130 4.42 0.41 -9.76
CA ALA A 130 3.79 0.22 -8.46
C ALA A 130 3.37 -1.24 -8.26
N ASP A 131 2.74 -1.87 -9.26
CA ASP A 131 2.33 -3.29 -9.20
C ASP A 131 3.54 -4.21 -8.92
N ASP A 132 4.69 -3.95 -9.57
CA ASP A 132 5.95 -4.65 -9.28
C ASP A 132 6.40 -4.47 -7.83
N TYR A 133 6.37 -3.22 -7.32
CA TYR A 133 6.73 -2.93 -5.94
C TYR A 133 5.82 -3.63 -4.95
N TYR A 134 4.52 -3.60 -5.20
CA TYR A 134 3.51 -4.19 -4.33
C TYR A 134 3.64 -5.70 -4.29
N LYS A 135 3.89 -6.34 -5.44
CA LYS A 135 4.20 -7.78 -5.48
C LYS A 135 5.41 -8.13 -4.62
N LEU A 136 6.51 -7.37 -4.77
CA LEU A 136 7.74 -7.59 -4.00
C LEU A 136 7.56 -7.27 -2.51
N LEU A 137 6.74 -6.28 -2.17
CA LEU A 137 6.38 -5.95 -0.80
C LEU A 137 5.56 -7.08 -0.16
N GLY A 138 4.65 -7.69 -0.93
CA GLY A 138 3.90 -8.90 -0.57
C GLY A 138 4.81 -10.02 -0.06
N GLU A 139 5.95 -10.24 -0.73
CA GLU A 139 6.94 -11.25 -0.31
C GLU A 139 7.64 -10.89 1.01
N ALA A 140 7.75 -9.61 1.35
CA ALA A 140 8.33 -9.13 2.60
C ALA A 140 7.32 -9.04 3.76
N MET A 141 6.02 -9.24 3.51
CA MET A 141 4.96 -9.02 4.50
C MET A 141 5.11 -9.84 5.76
N ALA A 142 5.61 -11.07 5.67
CA ALA A 142 5.86 -11.90 6.85
C ALA A 142 6.82 -11.23 7.85
N GLN A 143 7.86 -10.55 7.35
CA GLN A 143 8.83 -9.81 8.18
C GLN A 143 8.26 -8.49 8.68
N LEU A 144 7.49 -7.79 7.82
CA LEU A 144 6.84 -6.53 8.18
C LEU A 144 5.76 -6.71 9.26
N LEU A 145 5.10 -7.87 9.30
CA LEU A 145 4.01 -8.15 10.23
C LEU A 145 4.45 -8.80 11.56
N GLU A 146 5.75 -9.06 11.76
CA GLU A 146 6.24 -9.73 12.98
C GLU A 146 5.71 -9.10 14.26
N GLN A 147 5.83 -7.78 14.40
CA GLN A 147 5.36 -7.06 15.60
C GLN A 147 3.84 -7.03 15.70
N VAL A 148 3.16 -6.89 14.56
CA VAL A 148 1.70 -6.83 14.49
C VAL A 148 1.09 -8.15 14.96
N ARG A 149 1.61 -9.28 14.49
CA ARG A 149 1.15 -10.64 14.83
C ARG A 149 1.35 -11.00 16.30
N LEU A 150 2.23 -10.29 17.02
CA LEU A 150 2.41 -10.47 18.47
C LEU A 150 1.33 -9.75 19.30
N GLN A 151 0.70 -8.71 18.75
CA GLN A 151 -0.27 -7.88 19.49
C GLN A 151 -1.72 -8.09 19.07
N LEU A 152 -1.96 -8.50 17.82
CA LEU A 152 -3.31 -8.83 17.35
C LEU A 152 -3.71 -10.26 17.78
N PRO A 153 -5.02 -10.57 17.79
CA PRO A 153 -5.50 -11.93 18.05
C PRO A 153 -4.89 -12.95 17.09
N LYS A 154 -4.57 -14.15 17.60
CA LYS A 154 -3.86 -15.19 16.85
C LYS A 154 -4.68 -15.80 15.71
N ASP A 155 -6.00 -15.73 15.84
CA ASP A 155 -7.00 -16.18 14.88
C ASP A 155 -7.35 -15.13 13.82
N ALA A 156 -6.87 -13.89 13.96
CA ALA A 156 -7.04 -12.87 12.94
C ALA A 156 -6.25 -13.23 11.68
N GLU A 157 -6.95 -13.21 10.54
CA GLU A 157 -6.38 -13.46 9.23
C GLU A 157 -5.87 -12.16 8.59
N PHE A 158 -4.77 -12.25 7.85
CA PHE A 158 -4.17 -11.10 7.18
C PHE A 158 -4.28 -11.27 5.66
N TYR A 159 -4.65 -10.20 4.98
CA TYR A 159 -4.83 -10.15 3.53
C TYR A 159 -4.05 -8.97 2.95
N PHE A 160 -3.46 -9.15 1.78
CA PHE A 160 -2.69 -8.12 1.09
C PHE A 160 -2.99 -8.11 -0.41
N GLY A 161 -3.14 -6.94 -1.00
CA GLY A 161 -3.37 -6.82 -2.45
C GLY A 161 -4.15 -5.57 -2.87
N GLU A 162 -4.80 -5.61 -4.03
CA GLU A 162 -5.60 -4.49 -4.52
C GLU A 162 -6.95 -4.43 -3.79
N TYR A 163 -7.38 -3.23 -3.37
CA TYR A 163 -8.65 -3.06 -2.67
C TYR A 163 -9.84 -3.53 -3.53
N MET A 164 -10.71 -4.36 -2.96
CA MET A 164 -11.90 -4.96 -3.60
C MET A 164 -11.64 -5.83 -4.84
N ASP A 165 -10.38 -6.09 -5.19
CA ASP A 165 -10.01 -6.93 -6.34
C ASP A 165 -9.14 -8.09 -5.84
N ASP A 166 -7.92 -8.23 -6.37
CA ASP A 166 -7.00 -9.31 -6.05
C ASP A 166 -6.30 -9.12 -4.69
N VAL A 167 -6.89 -9.70 -3.63
CA VAL A 167 -6.26 -9.86 -2.31
C VAL A 167 -5.88 -11.31 -2.04
N VAL A 168 -4.68 -11.53 -1.51
CA VAL A 168 -4.19 -12.85 -1.09
C VAL A 168 -3.99 -12.91 0.41
N ARG A 169 -4.28 -14.07 1.00
CA ARG A 169 -3.98 -14.33 2.41
C ARG A 169 -2.47 -14.46 2.62
N ILE A 170 -1.93 -13.83 3.66
CA ILE A 170 -0.49 -13.73 3.96
C ILE A 170 -0.12 -14.10 5.39
#